data_AF-A0A538EDX8-F1
#
_entry.id   AF-A0A538EDX8-F1
#
_cell.length_a   1.000
_cell.length_b   1.000
_cell.length_c   1.000
_cell.angle_alpha   90.00
_cell.angle_beta   90.00
_cell.angle_gamma   90.00
#
_symmetry.space_group_name_H-M   'P 1'
#
loop_
_entity.id
_entity.type
_entity.pdbx_description
1 polymer ?
#
loop_
_entity_poly.entity_id
_entity_poly.type
_entity_poly.pdbx_seq_one_letter_code
_entity_poly.pdbx_strand_id
1 'polypeptide(L)'
;MSSTTEKAILAGGCFWGMQDLFRKQPGVISTRVGYSGGDVPNATYRSHSGHAEAIEIVFDPERTSYRNLLEFFFRIHDPTTLNR
;
A
#
# COMPACT_ATOMS: atom_id res chain seq x y z
N MET A 1 -27.34 3.11 -0.07
CA MET A 1 -26.48 3.02 1.14
C MET A 1 -25.17 3.69 0.77
N SER A 2 -24.72 4.69 1.53
CA SER A 2 -23.41 5.29 1.31
C SER A 2 -22.37 4.24 1.69
N SER A 3 -21.67 3.65 0.72
CA SER A 3 -20.62 2.67 0.99
C SER A 3 -19.42 3.43 1.56
N THR A 4 -19.28 3.43 2.88
CA THR A 4 -18.13 4.05 3.54
C THR A 4 -16.89 3.23 3.22
N THR A 5 -16.03 3.72 2.34
CA THR A 5 -14.76 3.08 2.01
C THR A 5 -13.69 3.44 3.03
N GLU A 6 -12.79 2.51 3.32
CA GLU A 6 -11.62 2.75 4.14
C GLU A 6 -10.33 2.80 3.31
N LYS A 7 -9.25 3.28 3.95
CA LYS A 7 -7.97 3.51 3.30
C LYS A 7 -6.81 2.98 4.15
N ALA A 8 -5.89 2.29 3.51
CA ALA A 8 -4.60 1.88 4.07
C ALA A 8 -3.44 2.41 3.22
N ILE A 9 -2.32 2.75 3.87
CA ILE A 9 -1.04 3.05 3.20
C ILE A 9 -0.01 2.06 3.72
N LEU A 10 0.57 1.26 2.81
CA LEU A 10 1.54 0.21 3.14
C LEU A 10 2.79 0.35 2.28
N ALA A 11 3.96 0.04 2.85
CA ALA A 11 5.26 0.08 2.16
C ALA A 11 6.05 -1.19 2.51
N GLY A 12 6.53 -1.93 1.50
CA GLY A 12 7.13 -3.25 1.69
C GLY A 12 8.01 -3.72 0.52
N GLY A 13 8.74 -2.79 -0.09
CA GLY A 13 9.56 -3.04 -1.29
C GLY A 13 8.98 -2.37 -2.54
N CYS A 14 9.32 -2.90 -3.73
CA CYS A 14 8.93 -2.30 -5.00
C CYS A 14 7.40 -2.18 -5.16
N PHE A 15 6.91 -0.95 -5.33
CA PHE A 15 5.47 -0.68 -5.40
C PHE A 15 4.76 -1.30 -6.61
N TRP A 16 5.47 -1.72 -7.67
CA TRP A 16 4.87 -2.32 -8.86
C TRP A 16 4.36 -3.73 -8.55
N GLY A 17 5.20 -4.54 -7.89
CA GLY A 17 4.81 -5.88 -7.44
C GLY A 17 3.70 -5.79 -6.40
N MET A 18 3.84 -4.88 -5.44
CA MET A 18 2.84 -4.65 -4.40
C MET A 18 1.48 -4.25 -5.02
N GLN A 19 1.44 -3.27 -5.92
CA GLN A 19 0.21 -2.82 -6.55
C GLN A 19 -0.46 -3.94 -7.37
N ASP A 20 0.32 -4.72 -8.15
CA ASP A 20 -0.24 -5.81 -8.94
C ASP A 20 -0.89 -6.91 -8.10
N LEU A 21 -0.35 -7.17 -6.90
CA LEU A 21 -0.88 -8.14 -5.96
C LEU A 21 -2.12 -7.63 -5.22
N PHE A 22 -2.11 -6.36 -4.77
CA PHE A 22 -3.22 -5.77 -4.01
C PHE A 22 -4.44 -5.45 -4.85
N ARG A 23 -4.28 -5.01 -6.11
CA ARG A 23 -5.43 -4.68 -6.99
C ARG A 23 -6.33 -5.88 -7.30
N LYS A 24 -5.85 -7.11 -7.04
CA LYS A 24 -6.58 -8.37 -7.25
C LYS A 24 -7.26 -8.89 -5.98
N GLN A 25 -7.03 -8.26 -4.81
CA GLN A 25 -7.58 -8.74 -3.55
C GLN A 25 -9.09 -8.47 -3.46
N PRO A 26 -9.90 -9.44 -2.98
CA PRO A 26 -11.32 -9.22 -2.74
C PRO A 26 -11.56 -8.02 -1.80
N GLY A 27 -12.55 -7.20 -2.15
CA GLY A 27 -12.90 -6.00 -1.38
C GLY A 27 -12.02 -4.78 -1.63
N VAL A 28 -10.90 -4.90 -2.36
CA VAL A 28 -10.14 -3.74 -2.82
C VAL A 28 -10.90 -3.06 -3.96
N ILE A 29 -11.10 -1.75 -3.84
CA ILE A 29 -11.82 -0.91 -4.80
C ILE A 29 -10.83 -0.23 -5.74
N SER A 30 -9.76 0.34 -5.20
CA SER A 30 -8.72 0.98 -5.99
C SER A 30 -7.38 0.98 -5.29
N THR A 31 -6.32 1.11 -6.09
CA THR A 31 -4.95 1.22 -5.60
C THR A 31 -4.21 2.29 -6.38
N ARG A 32 -3.36 3.07 -5.72
CA ARG A 32 -2.38 3.96 -6.36
C ARG A 32 -1.04 3.86 -5.65
N VAL A 33 0.03 4.17 -6.38
CA VAL A 33 1.39 4.14 -5.85
C VAL A 33 1.92 5.56 -5.62
N GLY A 34 2.89 5.69 -4.72
CA GLY A 34 3.57 6.95 -4.47
C GLY A 34 4.72 6.79 -3.48
N TYR A 35 5.19 7.91 -2.96
CA TYR A 35 6.28 7.97 -1.99
C TYR A 35 5.75 8.57 -0.68
N SER A 36 6.01 7.93 0.45
CA SER A 36 5.51 8.37 1.77
C SER A 36 6.53 8.13 2.88
N GLY A 37 6.41 8.85 4.00
CA GLY A 37 7.25 8.69 5.19
C GLY A 37 8.52 9.55 5.25
N GLY A 38 8.84 10.31 4.21
CA GLY A 38 9.93 11.30 4.20
C GLY A 38 9.44 12.74 4.21
N ASP A 39 10.38 13.69 4.18
CA ASP A 39 10.12 15.13 4.31
C ASP A 39 10.13 15.90 2.97
N VAL A 40 10.46 15.24 1.85
CA VAL A 40 10.62 15.91 0.55
C VAL A 40 9.23 16.17 -0.06
N PRO A 41 8.80 17.43 -0.24
CA PRO A 41 7.54 17.72 -0.89
C PRO A 41 7.59 17.38 -2.38
N ASN A 42 6.43 17.03 -2.96
CA ASN A 42 6.29 16.72 -4.39
C ASN A 42 7.29 15.65 -4.88
N ALA A 43 7.50 14.61 -4.07
CA ALA A 43 8.39 13.51 -4.35
C ALA A 43 8.14 12.90 -5.75
N THR A 44 9.23 12.64 -6.47
CA THR A 44 9.23 12.01 -7.80
C THR A 44 10.09 10.76 -7.81
N TYR A 45 9.96 9.91 -8.83
CA TYR A 45 10.80 8.71 -8.95
C TYR A 45 12.31 9.00 -8.92
N ARG A 46 12.75 10.18 -9.35
CA ARG A 46 14.18 10.55 -9.30
C ARG A 46 14.58 11.30 -8.04
N SER A 47 13.61 11.81 -7.26
CA SER A 47 13.87 12.62 -6.07
C SER A 47 12.77 12.39 -5.04
N HIS A 48 13.01 11.44 -4.14
CA HIS A 48 12.10 11.04 -3.06
C HIS A 48 12.89 10.58 -1.82
N SER A 49 14.06 11.18 -1.58
CA SER A 49 14.94 10.80 -0.46
C SER A 49 14.19 10.78 0.86
N GLY A 50 14.38 9.72 1.65
CA GLY A 50 13.71 9.53 2.93
C GLY A 50 12.27 8.98 2.84
N HIS A 51 11.67 8.92 1.65
CA HIS A 51 10.39 8.23 1.47
C HIS A 51 10.60 6.75 1.14
N ALA A 52 9.64 5.93 1.57
CA ALA A 52 9.45 4.59 1.06
C ALA A 52 8.53 4.61 -0.17
N GLU A 53 8.77 3.69 -1.11
CA GLU A 53 7.78 3.31 -2.11
C GLU A 53 6.57 2.70 -1.39
N ALA A 54 5.40 3.31 -1.56
CA ALA A 54 4.19 2.97 -0.84
C ALA A 54 3.00 2.81 -1.78
N ILE A 55 2.03 2.02 -1.34
CA ILE A 55 0.73 1.84 -2.00
C ILE A 55 -0.37 2.40 -1.11
N GLU A 56 -1.28 3.19 -1.69
CA GLU A 56 -2.56 3.51 -1.09
C GLU A 56 -3.59 2.50 -1.59
N ILE A 57 -4.32 1.88 -0.68
CA ILE A 57 -5.36 0.88 -0.93
C ILE A 57 -6.68 1.45 -0.42
N VAL A 58 -7.66 1.61 -1.30
CA VAL A 58 -9.04 1.92 -0.93
C VAL A 58 -9.84 0.63 -0.97
N PHE A 59 -10.54 0.30 0.11
CA PHE A 59 -11.25 -0.98 0.24
C PHE A 59 -12.63 -0.81 0.88
N ASP A 60 -13.48 -1.79 0.64
CA ASP A 60 -14.82 -1.92 1.23
C ASP A 60 -14.73 -2.74 2.54
N PRO A 61 -14.97 -2.13 3.71
CA PRO A 61 -14.89 -2.82 5.00
C PRO A 61 -15.94 -3.93 5.17
N GLU A 62 -17.02 -3.95 4.37
CA GLU A 62 -18.01 -5.04 4.37
C GLU A 62 -17.51 -6.27 3.61
N ARG A 63 -16.49 -6.12 2.76
CA ARG A 63 -15.95 -7.22 1.91
C ARG A 63 -14.57 -7.70 2.35
N THR A 64 -13.77 -6.83 2.96
CA THR A 64 -12.47 -7.16 3.53
C THR A 64 -12.16 -6.27 4.72
N SER A 65 -11.24 -6.69 5.59
CA SER A 65 -10.84 -5.89 6.75
C SER A 65 -9.41 -5.40 6.61
N TYR A 66 -9.07 -4.33 7.34
CA TYR A 66 -7.68 -3.89 7.46
C TYR A 66 -6.76 -5.02 7.94
N ARG A 67 -7.24 -5.88 8.85
CA ARG A 67 -6.50 -7.06 9.31
C ARG A 67 -6.19 -8.02 8.16
N ASN A 68 -7.16 -8.32 7.30
CA ASN A 68 -6.93 -9.20 6.14
C ASN A 68 -5.89 -8.62 5.19
N LEU A 69 -5.91 -7.29 4.99
CA LEU A 69 -4.89 -6.60 4.18
C LEU A 69 -3.50 -6.73 4.80
N LEU A 70 -3.37 -6.61 6.13
CA LEU A 70 -2.10 -6.81 6.83
C LEU A 70 -1.62 -8.27 6.81
N GLU A 71 -2.52 -9.24 7.00
CA GLU A 71 -2.19 -10.66 6.89
C GLU A 71 -1.68 -11.00 5.48
N PHE A 72 -2.29 -10.45 4.44
CA PHE A 72 -1.78 -10.58 3.07
C PHE A 72 -0.43 -9.87 2.89
N PHE A 73 -0.31 -8.63 3.39
CA PHE A 73 0.92 -7.84 3.34
C PHE A 73 2.10 -8.65 3.87
N PHE A 74 2.04 -9.17 5.11
CA PHE A 74 3.13 -9.93 5.72
C PHE A 74 3.42 -11.29 5.07
N ARG A 75 2.58 -11.77 4.15
CA ARG A 75 2.85 -12.99 3.37
C ARG A 75 3.61 -12.73 2.07
N ILE A 76 3.57 -11.52 1.54
CA ILE A 76 4.07 -11.20 0.19
C ILE A 76 5.36 -10.37 0.18
N HIS A 77 5.81 -9.90 1.34
CA HIS A 77 7.12 -9.25 1.51
C HIS A 77 7.83 -9.84 2.74
N ASP A 78 9.15 -9.69 2.80
CA ASP A 78 9.95 -10.03 3.98
C ASP A 78 10.01 -8.82 4.92
N PRO A 79 9.31 -8.82 6.07
CA PRO A 79 9.32 -7.70 7.01
C PRO A 79 10.59 -7.65 7.88
N THR A 80 11.54 -8.57 7.69
CA THR A 80 12.74 -8.68 8.53
C THR A 80 13.98 -8.05 7.88
N THR A 81 13.90 -7.64 6.62
CA THR A 81 14.99 -6.98 5.90
C THR A 81 14.92 -5.46 6.04
N LEU A 82 15.84 -4.87 6.80
CA LEU A 82 15.93 -3.42 6.96
C LEU A 82 16.46 -2.74 5.68
N ASN A 83 15.68 -1.80 5.14
CA ASN A 83 16.05 -0.93 4.01
C ASN A 83 16.52 -1.67 2.75
N ARG A 84 15.81 -2.74 2.37
CA ARG A 84 16.12 -3.56 1.19
C ARG A 84 14.85 -4.05 0.49
#